data_AF-A0A7R9TR80-F1
#
_entry.id   AF-A0A7R9TR80-F1
#
_cell.length_a   1.000
_cell.length_b   1.000
_cell.length_c   1.000
_cell.angle_alpha   90.00
_cell.angle_beta   90.00
_cell.angle_gamma   90.00
#
_symmetry.space_group_name_H-M   'P 1'
#
loop_
_entity.id
_entity.type
_entity.pdbx_description
1 polymer ?
#
loop_
_entity_poly.entity_id
_entity_poly.type
_entity_poly.pdbx_seq_one_letter_code
_entity_poly.pdbx_strand_id
1 'polypeptide(L)'
;SAPALDAASLRPLERFFYGPYSSALRKPIVRASIILAFTALLSVGIYLWTGIQPPSEPEEWFPSSHMMQQYQDIVSSKVFPQATGQGRVLEVNVLWGLERVSRKGVDPWDPADVGRVVYDDAFDPSTAAAQAHLMDAYAKLKVAPCGVRACTGGVLLNPNEHVLNIVAEYVDGTTEVAGGMYHWLRTVKGAQYAGAHPEDAPIVGNEFTRNLCEFSNL
;
A
#
# COMPACT_ATOMS: atom_id res chain seq x y z
N SER A 1 31.84 -16.02 52.39
CA SER A 1 32.70 -14.93 51.90
C SER A 1 33.73 -15.55 50.96
N ALA A 2 33.91 -15.02 49.75
CA ALA A 2 34.97 -15.48 48.87
C ALA A 2 36.35 -15.20 49.52
N PRO A 3 37.34 -16.10 49.39
CA PRO A 3 38.67 -15.87 49.93
C PRO A 3 39.27 -14.61 49.30
N ALA A 4 39.86 -13.75 50.13
CA ALA A 4 40.53 -12.55 49.64
C ALA A 4 41.74 -12.98 48.79
N LEU A 5 41.73 -12.62 47.51
CA LEU A 5 42.86 -12.86 46.62
C LEU A 5 44.08 -12.07 47.12
N ASP A 6 45.25 -12.70 47.11
CA ASP A 6 46.49 -12.05 47.51
C ASP A 6 46.81 -10.91 46.53
N ALA A 7 46.77 -9.67 47.01
CA ALA A 7 46.99 -8.50 46.19
C ALA A 7 48.37 -8.51 45.52
N ALA A 8 49.36 -9.22 46.08
CA ALA A 8 50.71 -9.36 45.55
C ALA A 8 50.76 -10.17 44.24
N SER A 9 49.84 -11.12 44.03
CA SER A 9 49.81 -11.99 42.85
C SER A 9 49.04 -11.41 41.66
N LEU A 10 48.36 -10.26 41.83
CA LEU A 10 47.51 -9.65 40.83
C LEU A 10 48.30 -8.75 39.85
N ARG A 11 47.95 -8.84 38.57
CA ARG A 11 48.46 -7.93 37.52
C ARG A 11 47.99 -6.48 37.80
N PRO A 12 48.66 -5.45 37.26
CA PRO A 12 48.32 -4.05 37.56
C PRO A 12 46.85 -3.68 37.30
N LEU A 13 46.27 -4.20 36.21
CA LEU A 13 44.86 -3.98 35.85
C LEU A 13 43.92 -4.69 36.86
N GLU A 14 44.23 -5.93 37.23
CA GLU A 14 43.46 -6.72 38.20
C GLU A 14 43.47 -6.08 39.58
N ARG A 15 44.62 -5.54 40.00
CA ARG A 15 44.77 -4.83 41.27
C ARG A 15 43.91 -3.56 41.31
N PHE A 16 43.78 -2.84 40.19
CA PHE A 16 42.89 -1.67 40.06
C PHE A 16 41.39 -2.06 40.15
N PHE A 17 40.96 -3.07 39.38
CA PHE A 17 39.56 -3.50 39.39
C PHE A 17 39.16 -4.13 40.73
N TYR A 18 40.05 -4.89 41.35
CA TYR A 18 39.82 -5.55 42.63
C TYR A 18 39.82 -4.56 43.81
N GLY A 19 40.73 -3.57 43.82
CA GLY A 19 40.89 -2.64 44.93
C GLY A 19 40.08 -1.35 44.78
N PRO A 20 40.66 -0.28 44.20
CA PRO A 20 40.06 1.05 44.17
C PRO A 20 38.72 1.11 43.44
N TYR A 21 38.57 0.41 42.31
CA TYR A 21 37.32 0.41 41.53
C TYR A 21 36.17 -0.30 42.28
N SER A 22 36.40 -1.53 42.77
CA SER A 22 35.36 -2.27 43.50
C SER A 22 34.96 -1.59 44.80
N SER A 23 35.92 -0.98 45.51
CA SER A 23 35.68 -0.22 46.74
C SER A 23 34.82 1.02 46.46
N ALA A 24 35.08 1.74 45.36
CA ALA A 24 34.26 2.86 44.94
C ALA A 24 32.82 2.44 44.57
N LEU A 25 32.65 1.32 43.85
CA LEU A 25 31.34 0.78 43.47
C LEU A 25 30.51 0.26 44.64
N ARG A 26 31.15 -0.22 45.70
CA ARG A 26 30.46 -0.66 46.93
C ARG A 26 29.94 0.49 47.78
N LYS A 27 30.38 1.74 47.52
CA LYS A 27 29.83 2.91 48.22
C LYS A 27 28.35 3.07 47.87
N PRO A 28 27.45 3.18 48.87
CA PRO A 28 26.01 3.17 48.64
C PRO A 28 25.55 4.33 47.74
N ILE A 29 26.19 5.50 47.87
CA ILE A 29 25.90 6.67 47.03
C ILE A 29 26.24 6.37 45.56
N VAL A 30 27.43 5.85 45.27
CA VAL A 30 27.87 5.54 43.90
C VAL A 30 26.94 4.49 43.27
N ARG A 31 26.58 3.46 44.03
CA ARG A 31 25.65 2.42 43.56
C ARG A 31 24.27 3.00 43.25
N ALA A 32 23.72 3.84 44.13
CA ALA A 32 22.42 4.47 43.92
C ALA A 32 22.44 5.41 42.69
N SER A 33 23.51 6.20 42.51
CA SER A 33 23.68 7.06 41.34
C SER A 33 23.72 6.27 40.04
N ILE A 34 24.44 5.15 40.01
CA ILE A 34 24.50 4.27 38.82
C ILE A 34 23.13 3.69 38.51
N ILE A 35 22.42 3.16 39.51
CA ILE A 35 21.07 2.59 39.30
C ILE A 35 20.12 3.66 38.79
N LEU A 36 20.14 4.86 39.37
CA LEU A 36 19.31 5.98 38.94
C LEU A 36 19.62 6.39 37.49
N ALA A 37 20.90 6.48 37.13
CA ALA A 37 21.34 6.81 35.77
C ALA A 37 20.87 5.76 34.74
N PHE A 38 21.04 4.47 35.02
CA PHE A 38 20.57 3.40 34.14
C PHE A 38 19.04 3.34 34.04
N THR A 39 18.33 3.58 35.14
CA THR A 39 16.86 3.63 35.14
C THR A 39 16.36 4.80 34.31
N ALA A 40 16.99 5.97 34.43
CA ALA A 40 16.67 7.13 33.61
C ALA A 40 16.95 6.86 32.12
N LEU A 41 18.12 6.29 31.80
CA LEU A 41 18.48 5.91 30.43
C LEU A 41 17.48 4.91 29.84
N LEU A 42 17.10 3.88 30.59
CA LEU A 42 16.12 2.88 30.17
C LEU A 42 14.73 3.50 29.95
N SER A 43 14.30 4.37 30.85
CA SER A 43 13.00 5.06 30.73
C SER A 43 12.95 5.94 29.49
N VAL A 44 14.02 6.68 29.21
CA VAL A 44 14.16 7.47 27.97
C VAL A 44 14.20 6.54 26.75
N GLY A 45 14.90 5.41 26.82
CA GLY A 45 14.95 4.42 25.75
C GLY A 45 13.57 3.83 25.42
N ILE A 46 12.78 3.47 26.45
CA ILE A 46 11.41 2.99 26.29
C ILE A 46 10.52 4.08 25.67
N TYR A 47 10.65 5.33 26.14
CA TYR A 47 9.91 6.46 25.57
C TYR A 47 10.23 6.63 24.07
N LEU A 48 11.51 6.64 23.70
CA LEU A 48 11.93 6.74 22.29
C LEU A 48 11.48 5.52 21.47
N TRP A 49 11.44 4.34 22.07
CA TRP A 49 10.98 3.11 21.43
C TRP A 49 9.49 3.18 21.03
N THR A 50 8.65 3.83 21.83
CA THR A 50 7.24 4.06 21.45
C THR A 50 7.06 4.95 20.22
N GLY A 51 8.11 5.69 19.83
CA GLY A 51 8.13 6.55 18.65
C GLY A 51 8.63 5.86 17.37
N ILE A 52 8.90 4.55 17.37
CA ILE A 52 9.29 3.84 16.15
C ILE A 52 8.13 3.87 15.16
N GLN A 53 8.32 4.60 14.06
CA GLN A 53 7.40 4.64 12.94
C GLN A 53 7.81 3.61 11.89
N PRO A 54 6.87 3.07 11.09
CA PRO A 54 7.22 2.31 9.90
C PRO A 54 8.17 3.12 9.01
N PRO A 55 9.16 2.47 8.37
CA PRO A 55 10.10 3.17 7.50
C PRO A 55 9.33 3.89 6.38
N SER A 56 9.53 5.20 6.27
CA SER A 56 8.95 6.04 5.21
C SER A 56 9.86 6.15 3.98
N GLU A 57 11.06 5.61 4.07
CA GLU A 57 12.09 5.64 3.03
C GLU A 57 12.23 4.26 2.38
N PRO A 58 12.68 4.19 1.12
CA PRO A 58 13.03 2.92 0.49
C PRO A 58 14.04 2.12 1.31
N GLU A 59 13.92 0.81 1.28
CA GLU A 59 14.84 -0.10 1.96
C GLU A 59 16.27 0.05 1.41
N GLU A 60 17.24 0.26 2.30
CA GLU A 60 18.65 0.36 1.94
C GLU A 60 19.29 -1.04 1.97
N TRP A 61 19.63 -1.55 0.80
CA TRP A 61 20.20 -2.89 0.64
C TRP A 61 21.72 -2.89 0.77
N PHE A 62 22.35 -1.74 0.53
CA PHE A 62 23.80 -1.57 0.58
C PHE A 62 24.16 -0.37 1.46
N PRO A 63 25.40 -0.32 1.99
CA PRO A 63 25.91 0.88 2.63
C PRO A 63 25.78 2.09 1.69
N SER A 64 25.51 3.27 2.24
CA SER A 64 25.36 4.52 1.48
C SER A 64 26.59 4.92 0.63
N SER A 65 27.76 4.34 0.92
CA SER A 65 28.97 4.51 0.10
C SER A 65 29.00 3.65 -1.16
N HIS A 66 28.13 2.65 -1.27
CA HIS A 66 28.05 1.76 -2.42
C HIS A 66 27.38 2.47 -3.60
N MET A 67 27.96 2.35 -4.81
CA MET A 67 27.48 3.09 -5.99
C MET A 67 26.01 2.80 -6.33
N MET A 68 25.52 1.58 -6.08
CA MET A 68 24.11 1.24 -6.29
C MET A 68 23.19 1.99 -5.32
N GLN A 69 23.60 2.15 -4.06
CA GLN A 69 22.80 2.89 -3.07
C GLN A 69 22.77 4.37 -3.41
N GLN A 70 23.92 4.95 -3.81
CA GLN A 70 23.98 6.34 -4.26
C GLN A 70 23.09 6.59 -5.48
N TYR A 71 23.08 5.66 -6.44
CA TYR A 71 22.16 5.74 -7.59
C TYR A 71 20.69 5.62 -7.15
N GLN A 72 20.36 4.68 -6.27
CA GLN A 72 19.00 4.53 -5.73
C GLN A 72 18.56 5.75 -4.93
N ASP A 73 19.43 6.38 -4.15
CA ASP A 73 19.14 7.59 -3.39
C ASP A 73 18.92 8.80 -4.32
N ILE A 74 19.67 8.87 -5.42
CA ILE A 74 19.50 9.88 -6.47
C ILE A 74 18.17 9.69 -7.21
N VAL A 75 17.85 8.47 -7.62
CA VAL A 75 16.65 8.18 -8.43
C VAL A 75 15.38 8.09 -7.57
N SER A 76 15.51 7.73 -6.29
CA SER A 76 14.41 7.79 -5.34
C SER A 76 14.11 9.21 -4.91
N SER A 77 12.98 9.38 -4.22
CA SER A 77 12.54 10.67 -3.69
C SER A 77 13.45 11.28 -2.61
N LYS A 78 14.60 10.66 -2.27
CA LYS A 78 15.54 11.17 -1.25
C LYS A 78 16.31 12.41 -1.74
N VAL A 79 16.80 12.41 -2.99
CA VAL A 79 17.61 13.54 -3.53
C VAL A 79 16.85 14.35 -4.57
N PHE A 80 16.05 13.71 -5.41
CA PHE A 80 15.20 14.39 -6.39
C PHE A 80 13.72 14.04 -6.15
N PRO A 81 12.97 14.88 -5.42
CA PRO A 81 11.56 14.66 -5.12
C PRO A 81 10.61 14.59 -6.34
N GLN A 82 11.14 14.65 -7.58
CA GLN A 82 10.36 14.81 -8.81
C GLN A 82 10.76 13.90 -9.98
N ALA A 83 11.71 12.96 -9.84
CA ALA A 83 12.06 12.06 -10.96
C ALA A 83 10.96 11.03 -11.29
N THR A 84 10.08 10.73 -10.34
CA THR A 84 8.82 9.99 -10.55
C THR A 84 7.62 10.88 -10.33
N GLY A 85 7.66 12.10 -10.86
CA GLY A 85 6.62 13.15 -10.79
C GLY A 85 5.23 12.79 -11.32
N GLN A 86 4.83 11.52 -11.28
CA GLN A 86 3.44 11.12 -11.15
C GLN A 86 3.12 11.05 -9.66
N GLY A 87 2.64 12.17 -9.13
CA GLY A 87 2.25 12.29 -7.74
C GLY A 87 1.16 11.29 -7.38
N ARG A 88 1.54 10.16 -6.76
CA ARG A 88 0.78 9.34 -5.81
C ARG A 88 -0.75 9.34 -6.02
N VAL A 89 -1.23 9.17 -7.25
CA VAL A 89 -2.63 8.86 -7.47
C VAL A 89 -2.81 7.45 -6.94
N LEU A 90 -3.68 7.30 -5.95
CA LEU A 90 -4.05 5.96 -5.49
C LEU A 90 -4.95 5.37 -6.56
N GLU A 91 -4.44 4.40 -7.31
CA GLU A 91 -5.25 3.63 -8.24
C GLU A 91 -6.14 2.68 -7.43
N VAL A 92 -7.46 2.93 -7.46
CA VAL A 92 -8.46 2.10 -6.78
C VAL A 92 -9.21 1.29 -7.82
N ASN A 93 -9.10 -0.02 -7.73
CA ASN A 93 -9.85 -0.95 -8.55
C ASN A 93 -11.10 -1.41 -7.79
N VAL A 94 -12.28 -1.10 -8.33
CA VAL A 94 -13.57 -1.59 -7.80
C VAL A 94 -13.97 -2.81 -8.62
N LEU A 95 -14.16 -3.93 -7.94
CA LEU A 95 -14.44 -5.23 -8.55
C LEU A 95 -15.81 -5.72 -8.08
N TRP A 96 -16.56 -6.33 -8.99
CA TRP A 96 -17.85 -6.99 -8.72
C TRP A 96 -17.78 -8.47 -9.10
N GLY A 97 -18.70 -9.27 -8.57
CA GLY A 97 -18.76 -10.71 -8.85
C GLY A 97 -17.71 -11.56 -8.15
N LEU A 98 -16.99 -10.99 -7.19
CA LEU A 98 -16.08 -11.70 -6.31
C LEU A 98 -16.73 -11.85 -4.94
N GLU A 99 -16.87 -13.07 -4.45
CA GLU A 99 -17.32 -13.31 -3.08
C GLU A 99 -16.15 -13.08 -2.11
N ARG A 100 -15.01 -13.73 -2.37
CA ARG A 100 -13.79 -13.62 -1.54
C ARG A 100 -12.56 -14.21 -2.23
N VAL A 101 -11.39 -13.91 -1.68
CA VAL A 101 -10.16 -14.69 -1.93
C VAL A 101 -10.02 -15.73 -0.82
N SER A 102 -10.13 -17.01 -1.16
CA SER A 102 -9.94 -18.11 -0.22
C SER A 102 -8.45 -18.39 -0.01
N ARG A 103 -7.98 -18.22 1.22
CA ARG A 103 -6.62 -18.61 1.66
C ARG A 103 -6.57 -19.99 2.33
N LYS A 104 -7.64 -20.78 2.22
CA LYS A 104 -7.68 -22.11 2.82
C LYS A 104 -6.69 -23.03 2.11
N GLY A 105 -5.73 -23.56 2.85
CA GLY A 105 -4.68 -24.43 2.32
C GLY A 105 -3.54 -23.70 1.61
N VAL A 106 -3.48 -22.36 1.74
CA VAL A 106 -2.36 -21.58 1.25
C VAL A 106 -1.13 -21.81 2.12
N ASP A 107 0.02 -22.06 1.49
CA ASP A 107 1.30 -22.09 2.20
C ASP A 107 1.81 -20.66 2.47
N PRO A 108 1.89 -20.21 3.74
CA PRO A 108 2.38 -18.87 4.06
C PRO A 108 3.88 -18.68 3.73
N TRP A 109 4.60 -19.76 3.42
CA TRP A 109 6.02 -19.72 3.06
C TRP A 109 6.27 -19.78 1.55
N ASP A 110 5.24 -20.07 0.74
CA ASP A 110 5.33 -20.01 -0.71
C ASP A 110 4.74 -18.67 -1.21
N PRO A 111 5.58 -17.71 -1.63
CA PRO A 111 5.09 -16.42 -2.11
C PRO A 111 4.29 -16.53 -3.42
N ALA A 112 4.36 -17.66 -4.14
CA ALA A 112 3.56 -17.90 -5.32
C ALA A 112 2.14 -18.40 -4.99
N ASP A 113 1.92 -18.94 -3.79
CA ASP A 113 0.60 -19.42 -3.37
C ASP A 113 -0.24 -18.29 -2.78
N VAL A 114 -0.91 -17.54 -3.66
CA VAL A 114 -1.75 -16.40 -3.28
C VAL A 114 -3.19 -16.80 -2.89
N GLY A 115 -3.51 -18.09 -2.95
CA GLY A 115 -4.85 -18.63 -2.76
C GLY A 115 -5.70 -18.63 -4.03
N ARG A 116 -7.01 -18.86 -3.86
CA ARG A 116 -7.96 -19.01 -4.97
C ARG A 116 -9.06 -17.98 -4.88
N VAL A 117 -9.37 -17.37 -6.02
CA VAL A 117 -10.52 -16.47 -6.15
C VAL A 117 -11.80 -17.30 -6.12
N VAL A 118 -12.77 -16.87 -5.31
CA VAL A 118 -14.12 -17.43 -5.25
C VAL A 118 -15.06 -16.39 -5.84
N TYR A 119 -15.74 -16.77 -6.91
CA TYR A 119 -16.71 -15.92 -7.61
C TYR A 119 -18.09 -16.03 -6.95
N ASP A 120 -18.86 -14.96 -7.02
CA ASP A 120 -20.25 -14.95 -6.57
C ASP A 120 -21.15 -15.55 -7.66
N ASP A 121 -21.70 -16.74 -7.41
CA ASP A 121 -22.60 -17.44 -8.34
C ASP A 121 -23.91 -16.67 -8.60
N ALA A 122 -24.29 -15.75 -7.71
CA ALA A 122 -25.49 -14.93 -7.89
C ALA A 122 -25.24 -13.65 -8.70
N PHE A 123 -23.99 -13.36 -9.05
CA PHE A 123 -23.65 -12.16 -9.80
C PHE A 123 -24.02 -12.29 -11.29
N ASP A 124 -25.04 -11.53 -11.71
CA ASP A 124 -25.49 -11.46 -13.10
C ASP A 124 -25.49 -10.00 -13.64
N PRO A 125 -24.45 -9.60 -14.41
CA PRO A 125 -24.38 -8.28 -15.03
C PRO A 125 -25.23 -8.15 -16.30
N SER A 126 -25.88 -9.22 -16.77
CA SER A 126 -26.58 -9.24 -18.06
C SER A 126 -27.95 -8.56 -18.05
N THR A 127 -28.44 -8.14 -16.88
CA THR A 127 -29.73 -7.45 -16.78
C THR A 127 -29.60 -5.94 -17.04
N ALA A 128 -30.65 -5.33 -17.58
CA ALA A 128 -30.70 -3.88 -17.77
C ALA A 128 -30.53 -3.12 -16.43
N ALA A 129 -31.12 -3.65 -15.36
CA ALA A 129 -31.00 -3.07 -14.02
C ALA A 129 -29.56 -3.11 -13.49
N ALA A 130 -28.82 -4.21 -13.72
CA ALA A 130 -27.42 -4.32 -13.31
C ALA A 130 -26.53 -3.33 -14.07
N GLN A 131 -26.74 -3.18 -15.37
CA GLN A 131 -25.99 -2.22 -16.18
C GLN A 131 -26.29 -0.77 -15.77
N ALA A 132 -27.57 -0.43 -15.57
CA ALA A 132 -27.95 0.87 -15.03
C ALA A 132 -27.32 1.14 -13.66
N HIS A 133 -27.23 0.13 -12.79
CA HIS A 133 -26.58 0.25 -11.49
C HIS A 133 -25.07 0.53 -11.59
N LEU A 134 -24.36 -0.16 -12.49
CA LEU A 134 -22.92 0.07 -12.71
C LEU A 134 -22.65 1.48 -13.26
N MET A 135 -23.54 1.99 -14.12
CA MET A 135 -23.46 3.36 -14.64
C MET A 135 -23.75 4.40 -13.55
N ASP A 136 -24.79 4.19 -12.74
CA ASP A 136 -25.14 5.06 -11.62
C ASP A 136 -24.02 5.12 -10.56
N ALA A 137 -23.41 3.97 -10.22
CA ALA A 137 -22.27 3.92 -9.32
C ALA A 137 -21.08 4.74 -9.85
N TYR A 138 -20.79 4.62 -11.14
CA TYR A 138 -19.75 5.39 -11.82
C TYR A 138 -20.05 6.90 -11.80
N ALA A 139 -21.26 7.30 -12.15
CA ALA A 139 -21.68 8.71 -12.14
C ALA A 139 -21.59 9.32 -10.72
N LYS A 140 -21.99 8.57 -9.69
CA LYS A 140 -21.89 8.99 -8.29
C LYS A 140 -20.44 9.15 -7.83
N LEU A 141 -19.55 8.24 -8.23
CA LEU A 141 -18.14 8.31 -7.85
C LEU A 141 -17.43 9.54 -8.40
N LYS A 142 -17.77 9.99 -9.63
CA LYS A 142 -17.19 11.19 -10.23
C LYS A 142 -17.41 12.46 -9.42
N VAL A 143 -18.58 12.59 -8.81
CA VAL A 143 -18.98 13.79 -8.06
C VAL A 143 -18.93 13.60 -6.55
N ALA A 144 -18.45 12.44 -6.09
CA ALA A 144 -18.39 12.12 -4.67
C ALA A 144 -17.48 13.13 -3.96
N PRO A 145 -17.96 13.84 -2.93
CA PRO A 145 -17.18 14.89 -2.28
C PRO A 145 -16.03 14.28 -1.49
N CYS A 146 -14.87 14.92 -1.54
CA CYS A 146 -13.71 14.55 -0.75
C CYS A 146 -13.01 15.79 -0.16
N GLY A 147 -13.05 15.91 1.17
CA GLY A 147 -12.51 17.05 1.91
C GLY A 147 -11.10 16.84 2.48
N VAL A 148 -10.44 15.72 2.19
CA VAL A 148 -9.07 15.47 2.69
C VAL A 148 -8.03 16.08 1.75
N ARG A 149 -6.88 16.47 2.29
CA ARG A 149 -5.78 17.13 1.55
C ARG A 149 -5.25 16.31 0.35
N ALA A 150 -5.47 14.99 0.34
CA ALA A 150 -5.06 14.11 -0.74
C ALA A 150 -5.95 14.19 -1.99
N CYS A 151 -7.15 14.77 -1.89
CA CYS A 151 -8.09 14.86 -3.00
C CYS A 151 -7.92 16.16 -3.80
N THR A 152 -8.11 16.06 -5.11
CA THR A 152 -7.98 17.19 -6.05
C THR A 152 -9.37 17.69 -6.42
N GLY A 153 -9.57 19.02 -6.43
CA GLY A 153 -10.84 19.61 -6.87
C GLY A 153 -12.04 19.36 -5.93
N GLY A 154 -11.80 18.89 -4.69
CA GLY A 154 -12.88 18.63 -3.72
C GLY A 154 -13.71 17.37 -3.99
N VAL A 155 -13.27 16.54 -4.93
CA VAL A 155 -13.92 15.27 -5.32
C VAL A 155 -12.99 14.09 -5.06
N LEU A 156 -13.58 12.90 -4.89
CA LEU A 156 -12.88 11.67 -4.55
C LEU A 156 -12.02 11.15 -5.72
N LEU A 157 -12.56 11.20 -6.94
CA LEU A 157 -11.84 10.87 -8.16
C LEU A 157 -11.17 12.12 -8.70
N ASN A 158 -9.92 12.01 -9.13
CA ASN A 158 -9.23 13.14 -9.76
C ASN A 158 -9.94 13.47 -11.10
N PRO A 159 -10.54 14.66 -11.25
CA PRO A 159 -11.33 15.01 -12.44
C PRO A 159 -10.48 15.24 -13.70
N ASN A 160 -9.15 15.18 -13.57
CA ASN A 160 -8.21 15.31 -14.68
C ASN A 160 -7.67 13.95 -15.14
N GLU A 161 -8.11 12.84 -14.54
CA GLU A 161 -7.63 11.48 -14.83
C GLU A 161 -8.74 10.65 -15.49
N HIS A 162 -8.34 9.68 -16.32
CA HIS A 162 -9.29 8.80 -16.99
C HIS A 162 -9.83 7.76 -16.00
N VAL A 163 -11.16 7.68 -15.86
CA VAL A 163 -11.82 6.62 -15.08
C VAL A 163 -12.32 5.54 -16.03
N LEU A 164 -11.69 4.37 -15.98
CA LEU A 164 -12.12 3.19 -16.73
C LEU A 164 -13.32 2.53 -16.06
N ASN A 165 -14.40 2.35 -16.81
CA ASN A 165 -15.52 1.50 -16.44
C ASN A 165 -15.72 0.47 -17.56
N ILE A 166 -15.80 -0.80 -17.19
CA ILE A 166 -15.92 -1.91 -18.15
C ILE A 166 -17.20 -1.81 -19.00
N VAL A 167 -18.28 -1.26 -18.45
CA VAL A 167 -19.58 -1.11 -19.14
C VAL A 167 -19.68 0.25 -19.83
N ALA A 168 -19.13 1.31 -19.24
CA ALA A 168 -19.40 2.68 -19.68
C ALA A 168 -18.46 3.18 -20.78
N GLU A 169 -18.91 4.28 -21.38
CA GLU A 169 -18.10 5.19 -22.19
C GLU A 169 -18.12 6.57 -21.51
N TYR A 170 -16.94 7.18 -21.37
CA TYR A 170 -16.60 8.60 -21.49
C TYR A 170 -15.33 8.91 -20.70
N VAL A 171 -14.42 9.62 -21.35
CA VAL A 171 -13.26 10.25 -20.72
C VAL A 171 -13.66 11.66 -20.29
N ASP A 172 -13.17 12.08 -19.13
CA ASP A 172 -13.51 13.37 -18.53
C ASP A 172 -13.28 14.56 -19.49
N GLY A 173 -14.27 15.46 -19.53
CA GLY A 173 -14.16 16.78 -20.15
C GLY A 173 -14.34 16.86 -21.66
N THR A 174 -14.53 15.74 -22.38
CA THR A 174 -14.76 15.75 -23.83
C THR A 174 -15.95 14.87 -24.23
N THR A 175 -16.51 15.11 -25.42
CA THR A 175 -17.47 14.22 -26.08
C THR A 175 -16.78 13.02 -26.74
N GLU A 176 -15.57 12.66 -26.32
CA GLU A 176 -14.84 11.52 -26.86
C GLU A 176 -15.00 10.26 -26.02
N VAL A 177 -15.14 9.16 -26.75
CA VAL A 177 -15.40 7.83 -26.27
C VAL A 177 -14.06 7.11 -26.22
N ALA A 178 -13.50 6.84 -25.04
CA ALA A 178 -12.15 6.26 -24.98
C ALA A 178 -12.05 4.85 -24.40
N GLY A 179 -13.14 4.10 -24.25
CA GLY A 179 -13.04 2.73 -23.77
C GLY A 179 -14.35 2.10 -23.33
N GLY A 180 -14.23 0.87 -22.80
CA GLY A 180 -15.36 0.05 -22.33
C GLY A 180 -15.97 -0.85 -23.40
N MET A 181 -16.76 -1.81 -22.96
CA MET A 181 -17.43 -2.81 -23.80
C MET A 181 -18.35 -2.14 -24.83
N TYR A 182 -19.10 -1.11 -24.44
CA TYR A 182 -20.01 -0.42 -25.36
C TYR A 182 -19.26 0.37 -26.45
N HIS A 183 -18.09 0.95 -26.16
CA HIS A 183 -17.24 1.54 -27.20
C HIS A 183 -16.74 0.50 -28.20
N TRP A 184 -16.27 -0.65 -27.70
CA TRP A 184 -15.85 -1.76 -28.56
C TRP A 184 -16.99 -2.27 -29.43
N LEU A 185 -18.19 -2.46 -28.87
CA LEU A 185 -19.38 -2.88 -29.62
C LEU A 185 -19.68 -1.93 -30.79
N ARG A 186 -19.58 -0.62 -30.57
CA ARG A 186 -19.80 0.38 -31.62
C ARG A 186 -18.75 0.36 -32.72
N THR A 187 -17.49 0.28 -32.33
CA THR A 187 -16.36 0.36 -33.26
C THR A 187 -16.14 -0.93 -34.03
N VAL A 188 -16.41 -2.09 -33.42
CA VAL A 188 -16.09 -3.41 -33.99
C VAL A 188 -17.34 -4.18 -34.45
N LYS A 189 -18.48 -4.08 -33.75
CA LYS A 189 -19.72 -4.82 -34.10
C LYS A 189 -20.75 -4.00 -34.90
N GLY A 190 -20.51 -2.71 -35.10
CA GLY A 190 -21.21 -1.88 -36.09
C GLY A 190 -22.41 -1.06 -35.60
N ALA A 191 -23.06 -0.37 -36.55
CA ALA A 191 -23.97 0.76 -36.34
C ALA A 191 -25.22 0.50 -35.50
N GLN A 192 -25.66 -0.75 -35.36
CA GLN A 192 -26.81 -1.13 -34.51
C GLN A 192 -26.57 -0.81 -33.03
N TYR A 193 -25.30 -0.78 -32.60
CA TYR A 193 -24.88 -0.41 -31.25
C TYR A 193 -24.38 1.04 -31.16
N ALA A 194 -24.16 1.70 -32.31
CA ALA A 194 -23.55 3.03 -32.42
C ALA A 194 -24.45 4.19 -31.97
N GLY A 195 -25.76 3.98 -31.91
CA GLY A 195 -26.75 5.05 -31.74
C GLY A 195 -27.29 5.28 -30.33
N ALA A 196 -26.98 4.43 -29.35
CA ALA A 196 -27.62 4.49 -28.03
C ALA A 196 -26.66 4.19 -26.87
N HIS A 197 -26.85 4.92 -25.77
CA HIS A 197 -26.12 4.74 -24.52
C HIS A 197 -26.57 3.43 -23.82
N PRO A 198 -25.71 2.75 -23.02
CA PRO A 198 -26.10 1.55 -22.26
C PRO A 198 -27.32 1.75 -21.35
N GLU A 199 -27.61 2.99 -20.94
CA GLU A 199 -28.83 3.31 -20.17
C GLU A 199 -30.09 3.38 -21.04
N ASP A 200 -29.96 3.76 -22.31
CA ASP A 200 -31.09 3.97 -23.23
C ASP A 200 -31.45 2.70 -24.00
N ALA A 201 -30.46 1.88 -24.35
CA ALA A 201 -30.64 0.62 -25.07
C ALA A 201 -29.63 -0.45 -24.61
N PRO A 202 -29.79 -0.99 -23.38
CA PRO A 202 -28.89 -2.02 -22.88
C PRO A 202 -29.05 -3.31 -23.69
N ILE A 203 -27.92 -3.94 -24.02
CA ILE A 203 -27.89 -5.32 -24.48
C ILE A 203 -28.03 -6.21 -23.26
N VAL A 204 -28.94 -7.18 -23.28
CA VAL A 204 -29.24 -8.00 -22.10
C VAL A 204 -29.10 -9.50 -22.35
N GLY A 205 -29.00 -10.27 -21.26
CA GLY A 205 -28.99 -11.73 -21.26
C GLY A 205 -27.80 -12.37 -21.98
N ASN A 206 -28.07 -13.42 -22.75
CA ASN A 206 -27.04 -14.22 -23.43
C ASN A 206 -26.23 -13.40 -24.45
N GLU A 207 -26.85 -12.40 -25.07
CA GLU A 207 -26.16 -11.55 -26.03
C GLU A 207 -25.13 -10.65 -25.34
N PHE A 208 -25.48 -10.07 -24.20
CA PHE A 208 -24.53 -9.33 -23.37
C PHE A 208 -23.36 -10.22 -22.96
N THR A 209 -23.66 -11.39 -22.40
CA THR A 209 -22.64 -12.32 -21.89
C THR A 209 -21.67 -12.74 -23.00
N ARG A 210 -22.18 -13.09 -24.18
CA ARG A 210 -21.36 -13.47 -25.34
C ARG A 210 -20.43 -12.33 -25.77
N ASN A 211 -20.97 -11.11 -25.89
CA ASN A 211 -20.19 -9.95 -26.30
C ASN A 211 -19.16 -9.54 -25.23
N LEU A 212 -19.48 -9.69 -23.95
CA LEU A 212 -18.57 -9.43 -22.84
C LEU A 212 -17.39 -10.43 -22.87
N CYS A 213 -17.66 -11.72 -23.09
CA CYS A 213 -16.60 -12.72 -23.23
C CYS A 213 -15.71 -12.48 -24.45
N GLU A 214 -16.28 -11.99 -25.55
CA GLU A 214 -15.47 -11.63 -26.72
C GLU A 214 -14.61 -10.39 -26.42
N PHE A 215 -15.19 -9.37 -25.80
CA PHE A 215 -14.48 -8.16 -25.38
C PHE A 215 -13.32 -8.45 -24.42
N SER A 216 -13.51 -9.36 -23.45
CA SER A 216 -12.50 -9.70 -22.45
C SER A 216 -11.31 -10.50 -23.01
N ASN A 217 -11.43 -11.05 -24.22
CA ASN A 217 -10.39 -11.84 -24.89
C ASN A 217 -9.61 -11.03 -25.95
N LEU A 218 -9.83 -9.72 -26.03
CA LEU A 218 -9.07 -8.78 -26.88
C LEU A 218 -7.86 -8.22 -26.13
#